data_AF-A0AAW3FEF3-F1
#
_entry.id   AF-A0AAW3FEF3-F1
#
_cell.length_a   1.000
_cell.length_b   1.000
_cell.length_c   1.000
_cell.angle_alpha   90.00
_cell.angle_beta   90.00
_cell.angle_gamma   90.00
#
_symmetry.space_group_name_H-M   'P 1'
#
loop_
_entity.id
_entity.type
_entity.pdbx_description
1 polymer ?
#
loop_
_entity_poly.entity_id
_entity_poly.type
_entity_poly.pdbx_seq_one_letter_code
_entity_poly.pdbx_strand_id
1 'polypeptide(L)'
;MGKILTAQDLLKEKGYIEEKFDTNGFLQCVADWFRSHNIEDKLIIRPKRFIEMDNPPKDGWLDMTNVDEWIVSLPWEQQLLMLQKGTAVPFIWVDEPFVKNAVFTLKTMAGYVVKRAKKGVYEISLL
;
A
#
# COMPACT_ATOMS: atom_id res chain seq x y z
N MET A 1 34.76 -21.95 8.96
CA MET A 1 33.77 -20.93 9.36
C MET A 1 32.62 -21.01 8.36
N GLY A 2 31.44 -21.46 8.77
CA GLY A 2 30.33 -21.71 7.84
C GLY A 2 29.88 -20.40 7.18
N LYS A 3 29.62 -20.42 5.86
CA LYS A 3 29.06 -19.27 5.15
C LYS A 3 27.70 -18.94 5.78
N ILE A 4 27.50 -17.70 6.20
CA ILE A 4 26.19 -17.24 6.69
C ILE A 4 25.22 -17.32 5.52
N LEU A 5 24.16 -18.12 5.66
CA LEU A 5 23.08 -18.19 4.68
C LEU A 5 22.13 -17.01 4.91
N THR A 6 21.98 -16.14 3.92
CA THR A 6 21.11 -14.96 4.03
C THR A 6 19.71 -15.26 3.52
N ALA A 7 18.71 -14.45 3.93
CA ALA A 7 17.37 -14.53 3.37
C ALA A 7 17.36 -14.27 1.86
N GLN A 8 18.23 -13.40 1.35
CA GLN A 8 18.37 -13.16 -0.09
C GLN A 8 18.87 -14.39 -0.85
N ASP A 9 19.78 -15.17 -0.26
CA ASP A 9 20.23 -16.43 -0.86
C ASP A 9 19.06 -17.42 -0.98
N LEU A 10 18.27 -17.57 0.10
CA LEU A 10 17.09 -18.43 0.12
C LEU A 10 15.99 -17.98 -0.87
N LEU A 11 15.81 -16.67 -1.05
CA LEU A 11 14.85 -16.12 -2.01
C LEU A 11 15.27 -16.44 -3.44
N LYS A 12 16.55 -16.27 -3.77
CA LYS A 12 17.11 -16.64 -5.08
C LYS A 12 17.00 -18.13 -5.35
N GLU A 13 17.28 -18.98 -4.37
CA GLU A 13 17.10 -20.44 -4.48
C GLU A 13 15.66 -20.83 -4.78
N LYS A 14 14.69 -20.08 -4.24
CA LYS A 14 13.25 -20.27 -4.49
C LYS A 14 12.75 -19.59 -5.77
N GLY A 15 13.64 -18.96 -6.54
CA GLY A 15 13.28 -18.25 -7.77
C GLY A 15 12.48 -16.96 -7.54
N TYR A 16 12.50 -16.40 -6.33
CA TYR A 16 11.85 -15.13 -6.05
C TYR A 16 12.62 -13.97 -6.69
N ILE A 17 11.90 -13.13 -7.44
CA ILE A 17 12.41 -11.91 -8.03
C ILE A 17 11.77 -10.76 -7.26
N GLU A 18 12.61 -9.93 -6.62
CA GLU A 18 12.15 -8.72 -5.95
C GLU A 18 11.80 -7.67 -7.01
N GLU A 19 10.53 -7.29 -7.05
CA GLU A 19 10.05 -6.25 -7.97
C GLU A 19 10.59 -4.87 -7.57
N LYS A 20 10.51 -3.88 -8.46
CA LYS A 20 10.93 -2.51 -8.15
C LYS A 20 9.77 -1.72 -7.56
N PHE A 21 10.05 -0.95 -6.52
CA PHE A 21 9.08 0.00 -6.00
C PHE A 21 9.05 1.27 -6.86
N ASP A 22 7.92 1.56 -7.50
CA ASP A 22 7.72 2.81 -8.24
C ASP A 22 7.44 3.97 -7.27
N THR A 23 8.51 4.58 -6.78
CA THR A 23 8.44 5.72 -5.86
C THR A 23 7.74 6.93 -6.48
N ASN A 24 7.95 7.21 -7.77
CA ASN A 24 7.43 8.43 -8.40
C ASN A 24 5.92 8.32 -8.62
N GLY A 25 5.45 7.19 -9.17
CA GLY A 25 4.02 6.93 -9.31
C GLY A 25 3.31 6.90 -7.96
N PHE A 26 3.93 6.30 -6.94
CA PHE A 26 3.38 6.27 -5.58
C PHE A 26 3.19 7.68 -4.99
N LEU A 27 4.22 8.52 -5.07
CA LEU A 27 4.14 9.91 -4.57
C LEU A 27 3.12 10.75 -5.35
N GLN A 28 3.05 10.55 -6.67
CA GLN A 28 2.10 11.24 -7.53
C GLN A 28 0.66 10.85 -7.18
N CYS A 29 0.38 9.56 -7.00
CA CYS A 29 -0.94 9.05 -6.57
C CYS A 29 -1.39 9.69 -5.24
N VAL A 30 -0.51 9.72 -4.23
CA VAL A 30 -0.82 10.36 -2.94
C VAL A 30 -1.09 11.86 -3.12
N ALA A 31 -0.27 12.56 -3.91
CA ALA A 31 -0.44 14.00 -4.16
C ALA A 31 -1.74 14.31 -4.90
N ASP A 32 -2.11 13.50 -5.90
CA ASP A 32 -3.32 13.66 -6.68
C ASP A 32 -4.59 13.40 -5.86
N TRP A 33 -4.52 12.42 -4.95
CA TRP A 33 -5.57 12.20 -3.97
C TRP A 33 -5.77 13.44 -3.09
N PHE A 34 -4.73 13.93 -2.41
CA PHE A 34 -4.85 15.11 -1.55
C PHE A 34 -5.22 16.40 -2.31
N ARG A 35 -4.89 16.53 -3.61
CA ARG A 35 -5.30 17.70 -4.41
C ARG A 35 -6.81 17.83 -4.55
N SER A 36 -7.53 16.71 -4.54
CA SER A 36 -8.99 16.66 -4.71
C SER A 36 -9.76 16.50 -3.39
N HIS A 37 -9.06 16.42 -2.25
CA HIS A 37 -9.62 16.17 -0.92
C HIS A 37 -9.37 17.35 0.02
N ASN A 38 -10.03 17.35 1.18
CA ASN A 38 -9.90 18.41 2.16
C ASN A 38 -8.60 18.26 2.97
N ILE A 39 -8.20 19.34 3.66
CA ILE A 39 -6.93 19.39 4.41
C ILE A 39 -6.94 18.42 5.60
N GLU A 40 -8.10 18.22 6.21
CA GLU A 40 -8.34 17.32 7.35
C GLU A 40 -8.44 15.85 6.97
N ASP A 41 -8.55 15.55 5.67
CA ASP A 41 -8.73 14.18 5.19
C ASP A 41 -7.46 13.35 5.40
N LYS A 42 -7.68 12.03 5.46
CA LYS A 42 -6.60 11.06 5.68
C LYS A 42 -6.63 9.98 4.63
N LEU A 43 -5.48 9.69 4.07
CA LEU A 43 -5.28 8.56 3.17
C LEU A 43 -4.67 7.38 3.93
N ILE A 44 -5.09 6.17 3.56
CA ILE A 44 -4.71 4.94 4.25
C ILE A 44 -3.72 4.16 3.40
N ILE A 45 -2.60 3.71 3.99
CA ILE A 45 -1.73 2.67 3.41
C ILE A 45 -1.95 1.38 4.18
N ARG A 46 -2.23 0.32 3.43
CA ARG A 46 -2.34 -1.04 3.98
C ARG A 46 -1.16 -1.89 3.49
N PRO A 47 -0.37 -2.49 4.39
CA PRO A 47 0.59 -3.53 4.01
C PRO A 47 -0.12 -4.80 3.52
N LYS A 48 0.36 -5.40 2.44
CA LYS A 48 -0.08 -6.73 1.99
C LYS A 48 1.09 -7.45 1.34
N ARG A 49 1.17 -8.77 1.51
CA ARG A 49 2.16 -9.58 0.81
C ARG A 49 1.68 -9.86 -0.60
N PHE A 50 2.29 -9.22 -1.60
CA PHE A 50 1.82 -9.37 -2.98
C PHE A 50 2.09 -10.78 -3.52
N ILE A 51 3.11 -11.47 -3.01
CA ILE A 51 3.36 -12.88 -3.34
C ILE A 51 2.18 -13.82 -3.04
N GLU A 52 1.20 -13.39 -2.23
CA GLU A 52 -0.01 -14.15 -1.90
C GLU A 52 -1.20 -13.83 -2.84
N MET A 53 -0.99 -13.00 -3.87
CA MET A 53 -2.01 -12.62 -4.87
C MET A 53 -1.86 -13.45 -6.14
N ASP A 54 -2.98 -13.78 -6.79
CA ASP A 54 -2.97 -14.53 -8.06
C ASP A 54 -2.34 -13.72 -9.21
N ASN A 55 -2.46 -12.39 -9.17
CA ASN A 55 -1.85 -11.47 -10.14
C ASN A 55 -1.29 -10.24 -9.41
N PRO A 56 -0.07 -10.34 -8.84
CA PRO A 56 0.50 -9.26 -8.05
C PRO A 56 0.86 -8.03 -8.91
N PRO A 57 0.68 -6.81 -8.38
CA PRO A 57 1.25 -5.61 -8.98
C PRO A 57 2.78 -5.69 -9.05
N LYS A 58 3.36 -5.16 -10.12
CA LYS A 58 4.83 -5.13 -10.30
C LYS A 58 5.49 -3.86 -9.77
N ASP A 59 4.70 -2.84 -9.47
CA ASP A 59 5.22 -1.54 -9.05
C ASP A 59 5.43 -1.44 -7.53
N GLY A 60 5.19 -2.54 -6.80
CA GLY A 60 5.33 -2.62 -5.34
C GLY A 60 4.23 -1.92 -4.54
N TRP A 61 3.22 -1.36 -5.23
CA TRP A 61 2.00 -0.80 -4.64
C TRP A 61 0.82 -0.95 -5.60
N LEU A 62 -0.40 -0.69 -5.12
CA LEU A 62 -1.63 -0.70 -5.92
C LEU A 62 -2.58 0.39 -5.41
N ASP A 63 -3.02 1.24 -6.34
CA ASP A 63 -4.03 2.28 -6.09
C ASP A 63 -5.40 1.64 -5.84
N MET A 64 -6.01 1.94 -4.70
CA MET A 64 -7.37 1.55 -4.34
C MET A 64 -8.18 2.76 -3.87
N THR A 65 -7.78 3.97 -4.28
CA THR A 65 -8.38 5.22 -3.82
C THR A 65 -9.76 5.49 -4.43
N ASN A 66 -9.99 5.03 -5.66
CA ASN A 66 -11.30 5.10 -6.32
C ASN A 66 -12.20 3.94 -5.89
N VAL A 67 -12.90 4.10 -4.76
CA VAL A 67 -13.77 3.06 -4.18
C VAL A 67 -14.85 2.60 -5.15
N ASP A 68 -15.48 3.55 -5.85
CA ASP A 68 -16.60 3.27 -6.74
C ASP A 68 -16.20 2.38 -7.94
N GLU A 69 -14.93 2.46 -8.36
CA GLU A 69 -14.40 1.66 -9.46
C GLU A 69 -14.21 0.18 -9.09
N TRP A 70 -13.64 -0.09 -7.93
CA TRP A 70 -13.33 -1.48 -7.54
C TRP A 70 -14.43 -2.15 -6.72
N ILE A 71 -15.30 -1.39 -6.03
CA ILE A 71 -16.33 -2.01 -5.19
C ILE A 71 -17.36 -2.77 -6.03
N VAL A 72 -17.69 -2.25 -7.22
CA VAL A 72 -18.67 -2.84 -8.13
C VAL A 72 -18.22 -4.18 -8.73
N SER A 73 -16.92 -4.48 -8.71
CA SER A 73 -16.40 -5.76 -9.20
C SER A 73 -16.56 -6.91 -8.19
N LEU A 74 -16.93 -6.61 -6.95
CA LEU A 74 -17.13 -7.61 -5.90
C LEU A 74 -18.56 -8.16 -5.93
N PRO A 75 -18.79 -9.40 -5.46
CA PRO A 75 -20.14 -9.91 -5.21
C PRO A 75 -20.93 -8.99 -4.28
N TRP A 76 -22.23 -8.84 -4.52
CA TRP A 76 -23.12 -7.94 -3.78
C TRP A 76 -23.01 -8.10 -2.25
N GLU A 77 -22.94 -9.32 -1.75
CA GLU A 77 -22.83 -9.61 -0.32
C GLU A 77 -21.54 -9.03 0.29
N GLN A 78 -20.45 -9.04 -0.48
CA GLN A 78 -19.18 -8.44 -0.05
C GLN A 78 -19.27 -6.91 -0.06
N GLN A 79 -19.89 -6.32 -1.08
CA GLN A 79 -20.14 -4.88 -1.12
C GLN A 79 -20.95 -4.42 0.10
N LEU A 80 -22.08 -5.08 0.36
CA LEU A 80 -22.95 -4.79 1.50
C LEU A 80 -22.19 -4.90 2.82
N LEU A 81 -21.40 -5.97 3.00
CA LEU A 81 -20.59 -6.17 4.20
C LEU A 81 -19.56 -5.05 4.40
N MET A 82 -18.91 -4.61 3.32
CA MET A 82 -17.91 -3.55 3.38
C MET A 82 -18.53 -2.19 3.70
N LEU A 83 -19.71 -1.89 3.15
CA LEU A 83 -20.47 -0.68 3.45
C LEU A 83 -20.93 -0.68 4.92
N GLN A 84 -21.53 -1.78 5.39
CA GLN A 84 -21.97 -1.92 6.78
C GLN A 84 -20.82 -1.79 7.80
N LYS A 85 -19.63 -2.27 7.45
CA LYS A 85 -18.44 -2.18 8.29
C LYS A 85 -17.66 -0.86 8.13
N GLY A 86 -18.06 0.02 7.20
CA GLY A 86 -17.33 1.24 6.88
C GLY A 86 -15.91 0.99 6.38
N THR A 87 -15.67 -0.14 5.71
CA THR A 87 -14.34 -0.51 5.17
C THR A 87 -14.18 -0.19 3.69
N ALA A 88 -15.26 0.22 3.02
CA ALA A 88 -15.29 0.79 1.67
C ALA A 88 -14.80 2.24 1.72
N VAL A 89 -13.50 2.42 1.96
CA VAL A 89 -12.83 3.73 2.07
C VAL A 89 -11.62 3.75 1.14
N PRO A 90 -11.17 4.93 0.66
CA PRO A 90 -9.95 5.04 -0.14
C PRO A 90 -8.71 4.53 0.61
N PHE A 91 -7.87 3.76 -0.07
CA PHE A 91 -6.57 3.34 0.47
C PHE A 91 -5.59 2.99 -0.65
N ILE A 92 -4.33 2.75 -0.29
CA ILE A 92 -3.29 2.22 -1.18
C ILE A 92 -2.75 0.92 -0.56
N TRP A 93 -2.66 -0.15 -1.35
CA TRP A 93 -1.90 -1.32 -0.96
C TRP A 93 -0.42 -1.09 -1.22
N VAL A 94 0.44 -1.45 -0.28
CA VAL A 94 1.89 -1.45 -0.47
C VAL A 94 2.41 -2.86 -0.15
N ASP A 95 3.27 -3.40 -1.01
CA ASP A 95 3.88 -4.69 -0.75
C ASP A 95 4.68 -4.62 0.55
N GLU A 96 4.50 -5.62 1.40
CA GLU A 96 5.06 -5.60 2.76
C GLU A 96 6.57 -5.31 2.84
N PRO A 97 7.43 -5.84 1.93
CA PRO A 97 8.84 -5.49 1.88
C PRO A 97 9.12 -4.00 1.66
N PHE A 98 8.25 -3.28 0.94
CA PHE A 98 8.44 -1.87 0.59
C PHE A 98 7.79 -0.88 1.55
N VAL A 99 7.01 -1.33 2.53
CA VAL A 99 6.28 -0.43 3.46
C VAL A 99 7.20 0.55 4.17
N LYS A 100 8.38 0.10 4.63
CA LYS A 100 9.36 0.98 5.28
C LYS A 100 9.85 2.09 4.34
N ASN A 101 10.13 1.73 3.08
CA ASN A 101 10.56 2.67 2.05
C ASN A 101 9.44 3.67 1.71
N ALA A 102 8.20 3.19 1.55
CA ALA A 102 7.04 4.03 1.28
C ALA A 102 6.81 5.07 2.41
N VAL A 103 6.83 4.62 3.67
CA VAL A 103 6.68 5.52 4.83
C VAL A 103 7.84 6.51 4.91
N PHE A 104 9.08 6.07 4.66
CA PHE A 104 10.24 6.95 4.66
C PHE A 104 10.12 8.04 3.60
N THR A 105 9.76 7.67 2.38
CA THR A 105 9.60 8.59 1.25
C THR A 105 8.53 9.64 1.55
N LEU A 106 7.37 9.22 2.05
CA LEU A 106 6.28 10.13 2.38
C LEU A 106 6.66 11.13 3.48
N LYS A 107 7.28 10.66 4.56
CA LYS A 107 7.68 11.52 5.68
C LYS A 107 8.83 12.45 5.34
N THR A 108 9.91 11.87 4.83
CA THR A 108 11.22 12.55 4.78
C THR A 108 11.40 13.30 3.49
N MET A 109 10.91 12.76 2.37
CA MET A 109 11.09 13.38 1.05
C MET A 109 9.93 14.28 0.67
N ALA A 110 8.69 13.89 0.98
CA ALA A 110 7.49 14.61 0.57
C ALA A 110 6.81 15.42 1.68
N GLY A 111 7.25 15.29 2.94
CA GLY A 111 6.80 16.13 4.05
C GLY A 111 5.42 15.78 4.62
N TYR A 112 4.82 14.64 4.26
CA TYR A 112 3.55 14.21 4.83
C TYR A 112 3.69 13.73 6.28
N VAL A 113 2.62 13.91 7.05
CA VAL A 113 2.52 13.31 8.38
C VAL A 113 2.03 11.88 8.21
N VAL A 114 2.89 10.90 8.54
CA VAL A 114 2.52 9.48 8.49
C VAL A 114 2.50 8.87 9.89
N LYS A 115 1.34 8.34 10.30
CA LYS A 115 1.13 7.72 11.61
C LYS A 115 0.77 6.25 11.44
N ARG A 116 1.32 5.40 12.31
CA ARG A 116 0.92 3.99 12.35
C ARG A 116 -0.40 3.88 13.12
N ALA A 117 -1.42 3.34 12.48
CA ALA A 117 -2.74 3.10 13.05
C ALA A 117 -2.87 1.65 13.55
N LYS A 118 -4.07 1.29 14.01
CA LYS A 118 -4.37 -0.08 14.47
C LYS A 118 -4.18 -1.09 13.33
N LYS A 119 -3.88 -2.34 13.68
CA LYS A 119 -3.72 -3.47 12.74
C LYS A 119 -2.61 -3.28 11.69
N GLY A 120 -1.60 -2.45 11.99
CA GLY A 120 -0.42 -2.30 11.12
C GLY A 120 -0.63 -1.40 9.90
N VAL A 121 -1.77 -0.74 9.81
CA VAL A 121 -2.11 0.23 8.76
C VAL A 121 -1.39 1.56 9.03
N TYR A 122 -1.15 2.37 8.00
CA TYR A 122 -0.62 3.73 8.15
C TYR A 122 -1.62 4.75 7.64
N GLU A 123 -1.75 5.86 8.37
CA GLU A 123 -2.52 7.03 7.98
C GLU A 123 -1.57 8.12 7.51
N ILE A 124 -1.87 8.73 6.36
CA ILE A 124 -1.19 9.88 5.79
C ILE A 124 -2.11 11.09 6.00
N SER A 125 -1.56 12.21 6.43
CA SER A 125 -2.24 13.51 6.48
C SER A 125 -1.30 14.64 6.04
N LEU A 126 -1.88 15.79 5.66
CA LEU A 126 -1.13 17.00 5.37
C LEU A 126 -0.61 17.71 6.63
N LEU A 127 -1.27 17.49 7.78
CA LEU A 127 -1.00 18.11 9.08
C LEU A 127 -0.90 17.08 10.21
#